data_AF-A0A135U9Q1-F1
#
_entry.id   AF-A0A135U9Q1-F1
#
_cell.length_a   1.000
_cell.length_b   1.000
_cell.length_c   1.000
_cell.angle_alpha   90.00
_cell.angle_beta   90.00
_cell.angle_gamma   90.00
#
_symmetry.space_group_name_H-M   'P 1'
#
loop_
_entity.id
_entity.type
_entity.pdbx_description
1 polymer ?
#
loop_
_entity_poly.entity_id
_entity_poly.type
_entity_poly.pdbx_seq_one_letter_code
_entity_poly.pdbx_strand_id
1 'polypeptide(L)'
;MTQPRSWNRHSLYYLTASSEFHFLNREKNIFNSPNTCHASATPASGGAKTVLADYGNIEALFLLLEEHKVETVISTIGLMGAEAIQSQLNLIAAADKAKSTHRFVPSEFAVYVSPEDSNAAAFGAWLDAAAALKKTGLTYTRVISGWFMDYFGMPHTPSNLTPHAWAVDIANRRAAIPGTGNELMTMTYSVDVARFVVRMLDGIDWPEVSIISGSDTTFDKILEIAEKITDYGAGPASAEETQAMMALFGLMSVEGRILVPEDNRMNDKYPEIHPVGIEELLTEAWTGK
;
A
#
# COMPACT_ATOMS: atom_id res chain seq x y z
N MET A 1 16.00 -13.79 35.32
CA MET A 1 15.49 -12.48 34.90
C MET A 1 16.26 -12.07 33.66
N THR A 2 15.74 -12.38 32.49
CA THR A 2 16.29 -11.95 31.20
C THR A 2 15.79 -10.53 30.91
N GLN A 3 16.70 -9.58 30.71
CA GLN A 3 16.33 -8.22 30.32
C GLN A 3 15.65 -8.24 28.94
N PRO A 4 14.62 -7.41 28.71
CA PRO A 4 14.06 -7.24 27.37
C PRO A 4 15.13 -6.63 26.45
N ARG A 5 15.34 -7.26 25.28
CA ARG A 5 16.23 -6.73 24.23
C ARG A 5 15.82 -5.29 23.92
N SER A 6 16.74 -4.35 24.06
CA SER A 6 16.53 -2.96 23.64
C SER A 6 16.40 -2.94 22.11
N TRP A 7 15.20 -2.64 21.61
CA TRP A 7 15.01 -2.30 20.20
C TRP A 7 15.93 -1.13 19.86
N ASN A 8 16.73 -1.23 18.78
CA ASN A 8 17.51 -0.11 18.29
C ASN A 8 16.56 1.05 18.01
N ARG A 9 16.82 2.23 18.61
CA ARG A 9 15.96 3.41 18.42
C ARG A 9 16.21 3.99 17.03
N HIS A 10 15.47 3.51 16.04
CA HIS A 10 15.40 4.15 14.73
C HIS A 10 14.79 5.55 14.88
N SER A 11 15.40 6.56 14.27
CA SER A 11 14.78 7.88 14.13
C SER A 11 13.89 7.88 12.90
N LEU A 12 12.58 8.05 13.09
CA LEU A 12 11.62 8.05 12.00
C LEU A 12 11.40 9.47 11.46
N TYR A 13 11.53 9.62 10.15
CA TYR A 13 11.23 10.86 9.43
C TYR A 13 10.08 10.62 8.45
N TYR A 14 9.09 11.50 8.47
CA TYR A 14 8.03 11.53 7.48
C TYR A 14 8.34 12.62 6.47
N LEU A 15 8.72 12.21 5.26
CA LEU A 15 8.94 13.12 4.14
C LEU A 15 7.59 13.44 3.52
N THR A 16 7.18 14.70 3.60
CA THR A 16 5.90 15.17 3.05
C THR A 16 6.16 16.16 1.92
N ALA A 17 5.35 16.09 0.86
CA ALA A 17 5.41 17.03 -0.24
C ALA A 17 4.85 18.40 0.19
N SER A 18 5.40 19.50 -0.36
CA SER A 18 4.86 20.84 -0.08
C SER A 18 3.48 21.03 -0.71
N SER A 19 2.52 21.50 0.08
CA SER A 19 1.17 21.83 -0.38
C SER A 19 1.12 23.07 -1.28
N GLU A 20 2.19 23.87 -1.33
CA GLU A 20 2.26 25.11 -2.14
C GLU A 20 2.40 24.84 -3.64
N PHE A 21 2.93 23.68 -4.06
CA PHE A 21 3.01 23.32 -5.48
C PHE A 21 1.64 22.99 -6.11
N HIS A 22 0.66 22.58 -5.31
CA HIS A 22 -0.71 22.36 -5.77
C HIS A 22 -1.51 23.66 -6.03
N PHE A 23 -1.00 24.82 -5.59
CA PHE A 23 -1.66 26.11 -5.81
C PHE A 23 -1.25 26.76 -7.14
N LEU A 24 0.04 26.70 -7.51
CA LEU A 24 0.54 27.37 -8.73
C LEU A 24 0.10 26.71 -10.04
N ASN A 25 -0.20 25.40 -10.04
CA ASN A 25 -0.73 24.71 -11.23
C ASN A 25 -2.27 24.82 -11.35
N ARG A 26 -2.97 25.35 -10.33
CA ARG A 26 -4.43 25.43 -10.29
C ARG A 26 -4.99 26.70 -10.97
N GLU A 27 -4.18 27.73 -11.14
CA GLU A 27 -4.61 28.98 -11.80
C GLU A 27 -4.80 28.85 -13.33
N LYS A 28 -4.39 27.73 -13.95
CA LYS A 28 -4.52 27.56 -15.42
C LYS A 28 -5.67 26.68 -15.89
N ASN A 29 -6.42 26.01 -15.01
CA ASN A 29 -7.57 25.19 -15.41
C ASN A 29 -8.75 25.40 -14.46
N ILE A 30 -9.60 26.38 -14.80
CA ILE A 30 -10.92 26.55 -14.19
C ILE A 30 -11.86 25.48 -14.76
N PHE A 31 -11.93 24.34 -14.08
CA PHE A 31 -13.12 23.48 -14.05
C PHE A 31 -13.25 22.91 -12.64
N ASN A 32 -14.33 23.29 -11.96
CA ASN A 32 -14.75 22.76 -10.67
C ASN A 32 -14.95 21.24 -10.77
N SER A 33 -14.17 20.47 -10.02
CA SER A 33 -14.46 19.07 -9.68
C SER A 33 -14.61 18.96 -8.15
N PRO A 34 -15.59 18.22 -7.61
CA PRO A 34 -15.87 18.20 -6.17
C PRO A 34 -14.83 17.44 -5.33
N ASN A 35 -13.83 16.82 -5.95
CA ASN A 35 -12.87 15.97 -5.25
C ASN A 35 -11.65 16.78 -4.79
N THR A 36 -11.82 17.52 -3.69
CA THR A 36 -10.69 18.05 -2.93
C THR A 36 -10.29 17.04 -1.86
N CYS A 37 -9.25 16.25 -2.16
CA CYS A 37 -8.53 15.50 -1.14
C CYS A 37 -7.72 16.50 -0.29
N HIS A 38 -8.37 17.07 0.72
CA HIS A 38 -7.65 17.68 1.83
C HIS A 38 -7.19 16.56 2.75
N ALA A 39 -6.01 16.00 2.48
CA ALA A 39 -5.29 15.30 3.54
C ALA A 39 -4.83 16.39 4.52
N SER A 40 -5.62 16.64 5.57
CA SER A 40 -5.07 17.28 6.76
C SER A 40 -3.90 16.41 7.21
N ALA A 41 -2.68 16.91 7.12
CA ALA A 41 -1.53 16.23 7.70
C ALA A 41 -1.77 16.12 9.21
N THR A 42 -2.35 15.01 9.65
CA THR A 42 -2.40 14.68 11.08
C THR A 42 -0.95 14.62 11.54
N PRO A 43 -0.55 15.42 12.54
CA PRO A 43 0.81 15.37 13.07
C PRO A 43 1.12 13.93 13.43
N ALA A 44 2.26 13.41 12.99
CA ALA A 44 2.63 12.03 13.26
C ALA A 44 2.65 11.78 14.77
N SER A 45 1.59 11.13 15.28
CA SER A 45 1.51 10.71 16.67
C SER A 45 2.55 9.60 16.88
N GLY A 46 3.59 9.86 17.67
CA GLY A 46 4.65 8.87 17.94
C GLY A 46 6.08 9.40 17.93
N GLY A 47 6.30 10.71 17.79
CA GLY A 47 7.64 11.31 17.86
C GLY A 47 8.43 11.27 16.54
N ALA A 48 7.78 10.92 15.43
CA ALA A 48 8.37 11.05 14.11
C ALA A 48 8.54 12.53 13.74
N LYS A 49 9.65 12.85 13.07
CA LYS A 49 9.93 14.22 12.61
C LYS A 49 9.40 14.39 11.19
N THR A 50 8.61 15.42 10.95
CA THR A 50 8.15 15.75 9.60
C THR A 50 9.17 16.67 8.92
N VAL A 51 9.56 16.32 7.70
CA VAL A 51 10.47 17.12 6.88
C VAL A 51 9.84 17.37 5.52
N LEU A 52 9.92 18.62 5.05
CA LEU A 52 9.42 19.01 3.75
C LEU A 52 10.37 18.52 2.66
N ALA A 53 9.86 17.80 1.67
CA ALA A 53 10.64 17.29 0.55
C ALA A 53 10.11 17.84 -0.78
N ASP A 54 11.02 18.30 -1.64
CA ASP A 54 10.74 18.59 -3.04
C ASP A 54 11.09 17.37 -3.88
N TYR A 55 10.07 16.55 -4.17
CA TYR A 55 10.24 15.33 -4.96
C TYR A 55 10.59 15.60 -6.44
N GLY A 56 10.50 16.85 -6.90
CA GLY A 56 10.94 17.28 -8.23
C GLY A 56 12.46 17.50 -8.33
N ASN A 57 13.18 17.57 -7.19
CA ASN A 57 14.58 17.95 -7.15
C ASN A 57 15.46 16.87 -6.50
N ILE A 58 16.14 16.09 -7.33
CA ILE A 58 17.03 14.99 -6.90
C ILE A 58 18.13 15.48 -5.96
N GLU A 59 18.71 16.66 -6.21
CA GLU A 59 19.80 17.20 -5.38
C GLU A 59 19.30 17.60 -4.00
N ALA A 60 18.12 18.25 -3.92
CA ALA A 60 17.51 18.62 -2.66
C ALA A 60 17.13 17.37 -1.83
N LEU A 61 16.58 16.34 -2.46
CA LEU A 61 16.30 15.06 -1.80
C LEU A 61 17.58 14.40 -1.28
N PHE A 62 18.64 14.36 -2.09
CA PHE A 62 19.93 13.79 -1.69
C PHE A 62 20.50 14.50 -0.45
N LEU A 63 20.53 15.84 -0.47
CA LEU A 63 21.02 16.65 0.66
C LEU A 63 20.20 16.41 1.92
N LEU A 64 18.88 16.28 1.79
CA LEU A 64 17.97 15.99 2.90
C LEU A 64 18.25 14.61 3.51
N LEU A 65 18.46 13.59 2.68
CA LEU A 65 18.78 12.23 3.14
C LEU A 65 20.11 12.20 3.91
N GLU A 66 21.13 12.90 3.41
CA GLU A 66 22.44 13.04 4.07
C GLU A 66 22.36 13.82 5.39
N GLU A 67 21.67 14.97 5.39
CA GLU A 67 21.51 15.84 6.57
C GLU A 67 20.91 15.07 7.75
N HIS A 68 19.88 14.27 7.47
CA HIS A 68 19.18 13.48 8.47
C HIS A 68 19.80 12.10 8.70
N LYS A 69 20.88 11.75 7.98
CA LYS A 69 21.54 10.45 8.03
C LYS A 69 20.55 9.30 7.85
N VAL A 70 19.70 9.43 6.84
CA VAL A 70 18.68 8.42 6.55
C VAL A 70 19.38 7.17 6.04
N GLU A 71 19.21 6.05 6.74
CA GLU A 71 19.79 4.75 6.39
C GLU A 71 18.87 3.90 5.51
N THR A 72 17.55 4.09 5.65
CA THR A 72 16.53 3.29 4.97
C THR A 72 15.39 4.19 4.54
N VAL A 73 15.02 4.10 3.26
CA VAL A 73 13.89 4.84 2.68
C VAL A 73 12.74 3.87 2.44
N ILE A 74 11.54 4.24 2.90
CA ILE A 74 10.29 3.51 2.63
C ILE A 74 9.37 4.46 1.86
N SER A 75 9.20 4.22 0.57
CA SER A 75 8.33 5.01 -0.29
C SER A 75 6.89 4.51 -0.15
N THR A 76 5.97 5.40 0.24
CA THR A 76 4.51 5.16 0.26
C THR A 76 3.77 6.14 -0.65
N ILE A 77 4.47 6.67 -1.67
CA ILE A 77 3.91 7.61 -2.64
C ILE A 77 2.81 6.90 -3.44
N GLY A 78 1.58 7.42 -3.42
CA GLY A 78 0.53 6.93 -4.30
C GLY A 78 0.89 7.20 -5.75
N LEU A 79 1.16 6.15 -6.54
CA LEU A 79 1.66 6.24 -7.93
C LEU A 79 0.56 6.61 -8.94
N MET A 80 -0.23 7.64 -8.63
CA MET A 80 -1.28 8.15 -9.49
C MET A 80 -0.74 9.29 -10.36
N GLY A 81 -0.58 9.01 -11.65
CA GLY A 81 -0.13 9.99 -12.64
C GLY A 81 1.39 10.13 -12.76
N ALA A 82 1.83 10.76 -13.85
CA ALA A 82 3.24 10.83 -14.22
C ALA A 82 4.13 11.55 -13.19
N GLU A 83 3.62 12.59 -12.53
CA GLU A 83 4.37 13.34 -11.52
C GLU A 83 4.70 12.49 -10.28
N ALA A 84 3.75 11.68 -9.81
CA ALA A 84 3.96 10.79 -8.67
C ALA A 84 4.93 9.65 -9.01
N ILE A 85 4.83 9.10 -10.23
CA ILE A 85 5.75 8.09 -10.75
C ILE A 85 7.17 8.67 -10.81
N GLN A 86 7.32 9.88 -11.38
CA GLN A 86 8.61 10.56 -11.45
C GLN A 86 9.17 10.89 -10.06
N SER A 87 8.31 11.25 -9.10
CA SER A 87 8.70 11.52 -7.72
C SER A 87 9.38 10.32 -7.06
N GLN A 88 8.87 9.10 -7.28
CA GLN A 88 9.51 7.88 -6.79
C GLN A 88 10.86 7.63 -7.49
N LEU A 89 10.94 7.82 -8.81
CA LEU A 89 12.20 7.64 -9.54
C LEU A 89 13.27 8.64 -9.08
N ASN A 90 12.88 9.90 -8.83
CA ASN A 90 13.76 10.92 -8.26
C ASN A 90 14.24 10.54 -6.85
N LEU A 91 13.35 10.00 -6.02
CA LEU A 91 13.69 9.53 -4.68
C LEU A 91 14.69 8.36 -4.73
N ILE A 92 14.52 7.41 -5.66
CA ILE A 92 15.48 6.32 -5.88
C ILE A 92 16.84 6.88 -6.30
N ALA A 93 16.87 7.81 -7.25
CA ALA A 93 18.11 8.43 -7.71
C ALA A 93 18.82 9.25 -6.61
N ALA A 94 18.06 9.91 -5.75
CA ALA A 94 18.60 10.63 -4.60
C ALA A 94 19.15 9.68 -3.53
N ALA A 95 18.45 8.59 -3.25
CA ALA A 95 18.89 7.56 -2.30
C ALA A 95 20.18 6.88 -2.76
N ASP A 96 20.34 6.58 -4.05
CA ASP A 96 21.56 5.96 -4.60
C ASP A 96 22.78 6.90 -4.51
N LYS A 97 22.56 8.23 -4.60
CA LYS A 97 23.61 9.23 -4.37
C LYS A 97 24.01 9.38 -2.90
N ALA A 98 23.07 9.17 -1.98
CA ALA A 98 23.27 9.39 -0.56
C ALA A 98 24.11 8.26 0.06
N LYS A 99 25.29 8.61 0.57
CA LYS A 99 26.20 7.71 1.28
C LYS A 99 25.61 7.17 2.57
N SER A 100 24.71 7.93 3.20
CA SER A 100 24.00 7.48 4.39
C SER A 100 22.95 6.40 4.09
N THR A 101 22.42 6.36 2.86
CA THR A 101 21.29 5.50 2.52
C THR A 101 21.79 4.16 1.98
N HIS A 102 21.25 3.08 2.53
CA HIS A 102 21.68 1.72 2.19
C HIS A 102 20.54 0.83 1.73
N ARG A 103 19.32 1.11 2.22
CA ARG A 103 18.14 0.27 1.99
C ARG A 103 16.97 1.05 1.42
N PHE A 104 16.18 0.41 0.56
CA PHE A 104 15.01 1.03 -0.08
C PHE A 104 13.82 0.07 -0.18
N VAL A 105 12.62 0.55 0.15
CA VAL A 105 11.35 -0.12 -0.13
C VAL A 105 10.55 0.76 -1.10
N PRO A 106 10.29 0.32 -2.35
CA PRO A 106 9.47 1.08 -3.29
C PRO A 106 7.99 1.01 -2.92
N SER A 107 7.23 2.00 -3.39
CA SER A 107 5.77 2.08 -3.26
C SER A 107 5.12 1.07 -4.19
N GLU A 108 4.92 -0.14 -3.68
CA GLU A 108 4.33 -1.26 -4.42
C GLU A 108 3.19 -1.91 -3.61
N PHE A 109 3.47 -2.43 -2.41
CA PHE A 109 2.53 -2.93 -1.38
C PHE A 109 1.24 -3.61 -1.89
N ALA A 110 1.33 -4.32 -3.01
CA ALA A 110 0.18 -4.89 -3.68
C ALA A 110 0.56 -6.25 -4.29
N VAL A 111 0.38 -6.41 -5.61
CA VAL A 111 0.63 -7.65 -6.35
C VAL A 111 2.02 -7.65 -6.98
N TYR A 112 2.63 -8.83 -7.08
CA TYR A 112 3.91 -8.97 -7.75
C TYR A 112 3.71 -8.91 -9.27
N VAL A 113 4.49 -8.05 -9.94
CA VAL A 113 4.50 -7.99 -11.40
C VAL A 113 5.91 -8.22 -11.92
N SER A 114 6.04 -9.16 -12.86
CA SER A 114 7.27 -9.43 -13.60
C SER A 114 7.36 -8.58 -14.87
N PRO A 115 8.56 -8.17 -15.33
CA PRO A 115 8.71 -7.53 -16.64
C PRO A 115 8.25 -8.40 -17.82
N GLU A 116 8.22 -9.74 -17.65
CA GLU A 116 7.79 -10.70 -18.67
C GLU A 116 6.26 -10.88 -18.71
N ASP A 117 5.53 -10.18 -17.84
CA ASP A 117 4.08 -10.27 -17.76
C ASP A 117 3.40 -9.65 -18.99
N SER A 118 2.39 -10.34 -19.55
CA SER A 118 1.65 -9.86 -20.72
C SER A 118 0.94 -8.52 -20.51
N ASN A 119 0.64 -8.16 -19.26
CA ASN A 119 0.02 -6.90 -18.86
C ASN A 119 1.02 -5.93 -18.21
N ALA A 120 2.33 -6.14 -18.35
CA ALA A 120 3.38 -5.29 -17.81
C ALA A 120 3.15 -3.78 -18.07
N ALA A 121 2.57 -3.43 -19.23
CA ALA A 121 2.23 -2.05 -19.57
C ALA A 121 1.28 -1.38 -18.56
N ALA A 122 0.35 -2.11 -17.96
CA ALA A 122 -0.59 -1.59 -16.95
C ALA A 122 0.10 -1.31 -15.60
N PHE A 123 1.28 -1.87 -15.38
CA PHE A 123 2.05 -1.78 -14.12
C PHE A 123 3.41 -1.10 -14.32
N GLY A 124 3.53 -0.29 -15.38
CA GLY A 124 4.79 0.37 -15.76
C GLY A 124 5.45 1.12 -14.60
N ALA A 125 4.67 1.79 -13.75
CA ALA A 125 5.17 2.51 -12.58
C ALA A 125 5.97 1.64 -11.60
N TRP A 126 5.50 0.41 -11.33
CA TRP A 126 6.19 -0.54 -10.44
C TRP A 126 7.42 -1.14 -11.13
N LEU A 127 7.29 -1.49 -12.42
CA LEU A 127 8.39 -2.05 -13.20
C LEU A 127 9.53 -1.04 -13.41
N ASP A 128 9.21 0.23 -13.63
CA ASP A 128 10.18 1.31 -13.77
C ASP A 128 10.96 1.51 -12.47
N ALA A 129 10.27 1.50 -11.32
CA ALA A 129 10.92 1.58 -10.01
C ALA A 129 11.84 0.39 -9.75
N ALA A 130 11.38 -0.84 -10.04
CA ALA A 130 12.21 -2.04 -9.92
C ALA A 130 13.43 -2.00 -10.85
N ALA A 131 13.25 -1.56 -12.10
CA ALA A 131 14.33 -1.43 -13.07
C ALA A 131 15.33 -0.32 -12.70
N ALA A 132 14.87 0.76 -12.06
CA ALA A 132 15.72 1.80 -11.51
C ALA A 132 16.56 1.26 -10.35
N LEU A 133 15.93 0.60 -9.36
CA LEU A 133 16.61 0.03 -8.20
C LEU A 133 17.66 -1.02 -8.59
N LYS A 134 17.41 -1.85 -9.61
CA LYS A 134 18.40 -2.82 -10.13
C LYS A 134 19.71 -2.19 -10.63
N LYS A 135 19.70 -0.89 -10.95
CA LYS A 135 20.88 -0.15 -11.42
C LYS A 135 21.63 0.56 -10.29
N THR A 136 21.11 0.49 -9.06
CA THR A 136 21.67 1.17 -7.88
C THR A 136 22.56 0.25 -7.06
N GLY A 137 23.32 0.84 -6.13
CA GLY A 137 24.02 0.09 -5.07
C GLY A 137 23.14 -0.25 -3.85
N LEU A 138 21.86 0.10 -3.87
CA LEU A 138 20.95 -0.05 -2.73
C LEU A 138 20.52 -1.51 -2.56
N THR A 139 20.47 -1.95 -1.30
CA THR A 139 19.73 -3.17 -0.95
C THR A 139 18.24 -2.83 -0.95
N TYR A 140 17.42 -3.50 -1.76
CA TYR A 140 15.99 -3.19 -1.82
C TYR A 140 15.13 -4.44 -1.71
N THR A 141 13.88 -4.23 -1.30
CA THR A 141 12.87 -5.29 -1.29
C THR A 141 11.53 -4.74 -1.75
N ARG A 142 10.89 -5.44 -2.67
CA ARG A 142 9.53 -5.19 -3.13
C ARG A 142 8.58 -5.90 -2.18
N VAL A 143 7.80 -5.15 -1.42
CA VAL A 143 6.83 -5.71 -0.47
C VAL A 143 5.53 -6.02 -1.19
N ILE A 144 5.16 -7.29 -1.22
CA ILE A 144 3.97 -7.82 -1.89
C ILE A 144 3.01 -8.33 -0.82
N SER A 145 1.79 -7.82 -0.80
CA SER A 145 0.83 -8.10 0.27
C SER A 145 -0.57 -8.45 -0.22
N GLY A 146 -0.72 -8.75 -1.51
CA GLY A 146 -2.01 -8.98 -2.14
C GLY A 146 -2.78 -7.66 -2.21
N TRP A 147 -3.96 -7.59 -1.60
CA TRP A 147 -4.76 -6.36 -1.54
C TRP A 147 -5.08 -5.94 -0.11
N PHE A 148 -5.34 -4.66 0.11
CA PHE A 148 -5.71 -4.15 1.42
C PHE A 148 -7.16 -4.50 1.76
N MET A 149 -7.38 -5.18 2.89
CA MET A 149 -8.74 -5.46 3.38
C MET A 149 -9.39 -4.30 4.13
N ASP A 150 -8.64 -3.23 4.41
CA ASP A 150 -9.15 -2.01 5.02
C ASP A 150 -10.45 -1.52 4.38
N TYR A 151 -10.53 -1.59 3.04
CA TYR A 151 -11.69 -1.14 2.26
C TYR A 151 -13.00 -1.80 2.68
N PHE A 152 -12.96 -3.06 3.11
CA PHE A 152 -14.14 -3.77 3.58
C PHE A 152 -14.50 -3.45 5.02
N GLY A 153 -13.59 -2.89 5.82
CA GLY A 153 -13.85 -2.48 7.20
C GLY A 153 -14.21 -1.00 7.35
N MET A 154 -13.89 -0.16 6.36
CA MET A 154 -14.19 1.27 6.42
C MET A 154 -15.71 1.56 6.39
N PRO A 155 -16.19 2.57 7.13
CA PRO A 155 -15.42 3.53 7.94
C PRO A 155 -15.19 3.10 9.40
N HIS A 156 -15.49 1.85 9.76
CA HIS A 156 -15.47 1.37 11.14
C HIS A 156 -14.12 0.78 11.56
N THR A 157 -13.30 0.33 10.60
CA THR A 157 -11.90 -0.05 10.82
C THR A 157 -10.98 1.15 10.60
N PRO A 158 -10.03 1.44 11.53
CA PRO A 158 -9.03 2.48 11.33
C PRO A 158 -8.17 2.21 10.09
N SER A 159 -7.97 3.23 9.25
CA SER A 159 -7.11 3.13 8.08
C SER A 159 -6.59 4.50 7.65
N ASN A 160 -5.43 4.52 6.99
CA ASN A 160 -4.86 5.70 6.34
C ASN A 160 -5.09 5.71 4.81
N LEU A 161 -5.83 4.74 4.28
CA LEU A 161 -6.16 4.68 2.86
C LEU A 161 -7.38 5.57 2.56
N THR A 162 -7.45 6.06 1.32
CA THR A 162 -8.65 6.76 0.83
C THR A 162 -9.79 5.76 0.69
N PRO A 163 -10.98 5.99 1.29
CA PRO A 163 -12.10 5.08 1.16
C PRO A 163 -12.48 4.80 -0.30
N HIS A 164 -12.67 3.52 -0.61
CA HIS A 164 -13.11 3.06 -1.91
C HIS A 164 -13.84 1.72 -1.77
N ALA A 165 -14.89 1.52 -2.55
CA ALA A 165 -15.64 0.26 -2.57
C ALA A 165 -15.13 -0.64 -3.70
N TRP A 166 -14.66 -1.83 -3.35
CA TRP A 166 -14.11 -2.81 -4.29
C TRP A 166 -14.94 -4.07 -4.27
N ALA A 167 -15.68 -4.35 -5.35
CA ALA A 167 -16.56 -5.51 -5.53
C ALA A 167 -17.70 -5.70 -4.50
N VAL A 168 -17.48 -5.51 -3.20
CA VAL A 168 -18.47 -5.59 -2.14
C VAL A 168 -18.50 -4.26 -1.38
N ASP A 169 -19.57 -3.51 -1.55
CA ASP A 169 -19.86 -2.27 -0.82
C ASP A 169 -20.80 -2.61 0.35
N ILE A 170 -20.20 -2.85 1.52
CA ILE A 170 -20.93 -3.28 2.71
C ILE A 170 -21.81 -2.15 3.25
N ALA A 171 -21.30 -0.92 3.23
CA ALA A 171 -22.02 0.27 3.69
C ALA A 171 -23.32 0.50 2.90
N ASN A 172 -23.26 0.36 1.57
CA ASN A 172 -24.41 0.61 0.69
C ASN A 172 -25.16 -0.66 0.30
N ARG A 173 -24.79 -1.83 0.83
CA ARG A 173 -25.44 -3.12 0.58
C ARG A 173 -25.48 -3.51 -0.89
N ARG A 174 -24.37 -3.30 -1.59
CA ARG A 174 -24.24 -3.55 -3.03
C ARG A 174 -23.04 -4.44 -3.31
N ALA A 175 -23.17 -5.26 -4.34
CA ALA A 175 -22.06 -6.07 -4.83
C ALA A 175 -21.99 -6.05 -6.37
N ALA A 176 -20.75 -6.02 -6.86
CA ALA A 176 -20.33 -6.11 -8.25
C ALA A 176 -19.17 -7.12 -8.32
N ILE A 177 -19.50 -8.40 -8.26
CA ILE A 177 -18.52 -9.48 -8.14
C ILE A 177 -17.82 -9.74 -9.48
N PRO A 178 -16.49 -9.61 -9.60
CA PRO A 178 -15.77 -9.95 -10.80
C PRO A 178 -15.59 -11.46 -10.98
N GLY A 179 -15.55 -11.89 -12.24
CA GLY A 179 -15.36 -13.30 -12.58
C GLY A 179 -16.49 -14.17 -12.05
N THR A 180 -16.13 -15.25 -11.38
CA THR A 180 -17.06 -16.17 -10.71
C THR A 180 -17.28 -15.82 -9.25
N GLY A 181 -16.49 -14.90 -8.67
CA GLY A 181 -16.49 -14.59 -7.25
C GLY A 181 -15.71 -15.56 -6.37
N ASN A 182 -15.28 -16.69 -6.94
CA ASN A 182 -14.58 -17.78 -6.26
C ASN A 182 -13.07 -17.79 -6.52
N GLU A 183 -12.56 -16.81 -7.26
CA GLU A 183 -11.13 -16.63 -7.46
C GLU A 183 -10.45 -16.32 -6.13
N LEU A 184 -9.41 -17.10 -5.80
CA LEU A 184 -8.67 -16.95 -4.56
C LEU A 184 -7.80 -15.69 -4.60
N MET A 185 -7.77 -14.96 -3.51
CA MET A 185 -7.06 -13.71 -3.35
C MET A 185 -6.43 -13.62 -1.97
N THR A 186 -5.23 -13.04 -1.88
CA THR A 186 -4.64 -12.67 -0.60
C THR A 186 -5.07 -11.26 -0.21
N MET A 187 -5.60 -11.12 0.99
CA MET A 187 -6.01 -9.85 1.60
C MET A 187 -5.18 -9.61 2.87
N THR A 188 -4.63 -8.41 3.03
CA THR A 188 -3.79 -8.07 4.18
C THR A 188 -4.18 -6.71 4.75
N TYR A 189 -4.29 -6.58 6.07
CA TYR A 189 -4.63 -5.31 6.70
C TYR A 189 -3.42 -4.38 6.65
N SER A 190 -3.61 -3.12 6.26
CA SER A 190 -2.50 -2.18 6.04
C SER A 190 -1.63 -1.97 7.29
N VAL A 191 -2.22 -2.03 8.48
CA VAL A 191 -1.50 -1.93 9.75
C VAL A 191 -0.60 -3.14 9.98
N ASP A 192 -1.02 -4.34 9.58
CA ASP A 192 -0.18 -5.54 9.67
C ASP A 192 0.98 -5.49 8.68
N VAL A 193 0.74 -5.01 7.46
CA VAL A 193 1.83 -4.74 6.50
C VAL A 193 2.87 -3.80 7.13
N ALA A 194 2.42 -2.72 7.78
CA ALA A 194 3.32 -1.80 8.47
C ALA A 194 4.12 -2.49 9.60
N ARG A 195 3.48 -3.38 10.40
CA ARG A 195 4.15 -4.14 11.46
C ARG A 195 5.27 -5.03 10.91
N PHE A 196 5.00 -5.77 9.82
CA PHE A 196 6.02 -6.59 9.16
C PHE A 196 7.15 -5.74 8.57
N VAL A 197 6.83 -4.64 7.90
CA VAL A 197 7.84 -3.72 7.34
C VAL A 197 8.74 -3.15 8.43
N VAL A 198 8.17 -2.69 9.55
CA VAL A 198 8.96 -2.20 10.70
C VAL A 198 9.83 -3.31 11.26
N ARG A 199 9.28 -4.52 11.44
CA ARG A 199 10.02 -5.66 11.97
C ARG A 199 11.18 -6.10 11.08
N MET A 200 11.04 -5.95 9.76
CA MET A 200 12.06 -6.25 8.77
C MET A 200 13.25 -5.29 8.81
N LEU A 201 13.08 -4.08 9.34
CA LEU A 201 14.17 -3.11 9.47
C LEU A 201 15.30 -3.61 10.39
N ASP A 202 14.97 -4.44 11.38
CA ASP A 202 15.94 -5.09 12.26
C ASP A 202 16.68 -6.26 11.59
N GLY A 203 16.21 -6.70 10.42
CA GLY A 203 16.85 -7.74 9.62
C GLY A 203 18.00 -7.20 8.78
N ILE A 204 19.08 -8.00 8.68
CA ILE A 204 20.26 -7.68 7.87
C ILE A 204 20.06 -8.13 6.42
N ASP A 205 19.42 -9.28 6.22
CA ASP A 205 19.18 -9.85 4.90
C ASP A 205 17.80 -9.46 4.36
N TRP A 206 17.80 -8.73 3.25
CA TRP A 206 16.60 -8.34 2.50
C TRP A 206 16.58 -9.09 1.17
N PRO A 207 15.59 -9.95 0.93
CA PRO A 207 15.38 -10.52 -0.41
C PRO A 207 14.86 -9.45 -1.37
N GLU A 208 15.04 -9.64 -2.68
CA GLU A 208 14.49 -8.71 -3.70
C GLU A 208 12.96 -8.58 -3.59
N VAL A 209 12.27 -9.63 -3.12
CA VAL A 209 10.82 -9.66 -2.91
C VAL A 209 10.53 -10.19 -1.51
N SER A 210 9.69 -9.47 -0.78
CA SER A 210 9.18 -9.86 0.55
C SER A 210 7.66 -10.00 0.49
N ILE A 211 7.15 -11.16 0.88
CA ILE A 211 5.72 -11.50 0.75
C ILE A 211 5.07 -11.48 2.13
N ILE A 212 3.90 -10.84 2.25
CA ILE A 212 3.08 -10.82 3.46
C ILE A 212 1.69 -11.31 3.08
N SER A 213 1.09 -12.15 3.91
CA SER A 213 -0.32 -12.55 3.77
C SER A 213 -1.06 -12.36 5.07
N GLY A 214 -2.25 -11.77 5.01
CA GLY A 214 -3.20 -11.72 6.13
C GLY A 214 -4.17 -12.89 6.09
N SER A 215 -4.95 -12.98 5.01
CA SER A 215 -5.95 -14.01 4.80
C SER A 215 -6.10 -14.29 3.31
N ASP A 216 -6.09 -15.57 2.94
CA ASP A 216 -6.51 -16.00 1.60
C ASP A 216 -8.03 -16.23 1.61
N THR A 217 -8.75 -15.60 0.68
CA THR A 217 -10.23 -15.57 0.63
C THR A 217 -10.74 -15.36 -0.80
N THR A 218 -12.07 -15.33 -0.98
CA THR A 218 -12.73 -14.99 -2.25
C THR A 218 -13.73 -13.84 -2.03
N PHE A 219 -14.23 -13.23 -3.11
CA PHE A 219 -15.28 -12.21 -2.95
C PHE A 219 -16.60 -12.80 -2.47
N ASP A 220 -16.97 -14.00 -2.95
CA ASP A 220 -18.16 -14.70 -2.47
C ASP A 220 -18.07 -14.95 -0.97
N LYS A 221 -16.88 -15.29 -0.45
CA LYS A 221 -16.70 -15.48 0.98
C LYS A 221 -16.81 -14.18 1.76
N ILE A 222 -16.24 -13.09 1.26
CA ILE A 222 -16.38 -11.75 1.86
C ILE A 222 -17.85 -11.33 1.90
N LEU A 223 -18.59 -11.55 0.81
CA LEU A 223 -20.01 -11.25 0.71
C LEU A 223 -20.82 -12.10 1.72
N GLU A 224 -20.60 -13.41 1.77
CA GLU A 224 -21.26 -14.32 2.71
C GLU A 224 -21.07 -13.86 4.17
N ILE A 225 -19.84 -13.49 4.53
CA ILE A 225 -19.52 -12.96 5.87
C ILE A 225 -20.27 -11.65 6.13
N ALA A 226 -20.24 -10.73 5.17
CA ALA A 226 -20.91 -9.43 5.30
C ALA A 226 -22.43 -9.60 5.47
N GLU A 227 -23.09 -10.37 4.62
CA GLU A 227 -24.53 -10.64 4.68
C GLU A 227 -24.93 -11.26 6.02
N LYS A 228 -24.11 -12.18 6.56
CA LYS A 228 -24.33 -12.80 7.87
C LYS A 228 -24.20 -11.82 9.03
N ILE A 229 -23.20 -10.92 9.02
CA ILE A 229 -22.94 -9.98 10.13
C ILE A 229 -23.99 -8.87 10.17
N THR A 230 -24.45 -8.45 9.01
CA THR A 230 -25.27 -7.24 8.84
C THR A 230 -26.76 -7.53 8.58
N ASP A 231 -27.12 -8.81 8.49
CA ASP A 231 -28.49 -9.30 8.24
C ASP A 231 -29.14 -8.64 7.01
N TYR A 232 -28.39 -8.50 5.90
CA TYR A 232 -28.92 -7.99 4.64
C TYR A 232 -28.46 -8.84 3.45
N GLY A 233 -29.28 -8.91 2.40
CA GLY A 233 -28.89 -9.45 1.09
C GLY A 233 -28.41 -8.35 0.16
N ALA A 234 -27.27 -8.52 -0.50
CA ALA A 234 -26.74 -7.50 -1.40
C ALA A 234 -27.56 -7.39 -2.70
N GLY A 235 -27.85 -6.16 -3.12
CA GLY A 235 -28.45 -5.89 -4.43
C GLY A 235 -27.39 -5.86 -5.54
N PRO A 236 -27.76 -6.15 -6.80
CA PRO A 236 -26.83 -5.99 -7.92
C PRO A 236 -26.49 -4.51 -8.13
N ALA A 237 -25.21 -4.21 -8.33
CA ALA A 237 -24.77 -2.90 -8.80
C ALA A 237 -25.24 -2.65 -10.24
N SER A 238 -25.45 -1.39 -10.61
CA SER A 238 -25.70 -1.01 -12.01
C SER A 238 -24.50 -1.32 -12.89
N ALA A 239 -24.68 -1.33 -14.22
CA ALA A 239 -23.58 -1.59 -15.15
C ALA A 239 -22.44 -0.55 -15.03
N GLU A 240 -22.78 0.71 -14.78
CA GLU A 240 -21.81 1.80 -14.60
C GLU A 240 -21.05 1.66 -13.27
N GLU A 241 -21.77 1.36 -12.19
CA GLU A 241 -21.16 1.08 -10.87
C GLU A 241 -20.27 -0.16 -10.93
N THR A 242 -20.70 -1.20 -11.66
CA THR A 242 -19.94 -2.41 -11.90
C THR A 242 -18.65 -2.11 -12.65
N GLN A 243 -18.72 -1.33 -13.74
CA GLN A 243 -17.53 -0.93 -14.48
C GLN A 243 -16.55 -0.11 -13.63
N ALA A 244 -17.08 0.82 -12.80
CA ALA A 244 -16.27 1.61 -11.89
C ALA A 244 -15.61 0.75 -10.79
N MET A 245 -16.37 -0.17 -10.17
CA MET A 245 -15.90 -1.07 -9.10
C MET A 245 -14.95 -2.16 -9.60
N MET A 246 -15.09 -2.61 -10.85
CA MET A 246 -14.27 -3.65 -11.47
C MET A 246 -13.00 -3.13 -12.16
N ALA A 247 -12.84 -1.81 -12.30
CA ALA A 247 -11.70 -1.23 -13.01
C ALA A 247 -10.37 -1.66 -12.38
N LEU A 248 -9.44 -2.15 -13.21
CA LEU A 248 -8.12 -2.75 -12.90
C LEU A 248 -8.13 -3.95 -11.92
N PHE A 249 -8.80 -3.83 -10.78
CA PHE A 249 -8.89 -4.84 -9.72
C PHE A 249 -9.65 -6.09 -10.16
N GLY A 250 -10.76 -5.96 -10.88
CA GLY A 250 -11.50 -7.11 -11.39
C GLY A 250 -10.66 -7.97 -12.35
N LEU A 251 -9.80 -7.34 -13.17
CA LEU A 251 -8.88 -8.05 -14.04
C LEU A 251 -7.79 -8.79 -13.23
N MET A 252 -7.22 -8.14 -12.21
CA MET A 252 -6.22 -8.77 -11.36
C MET A 252 -6.78 -9.95 -10.55
N SER A 253 -8.03 -9.86 -10.08
CA SER A 253 -8.72 -10.97 -9.41
C SER A 253 -8.95 -12.15 -10.36
N VAL A 254 -9.47 -11.90 -11.56
CA VAL A 254 -9.77 -12.95 -12.55
C VAL A 254 -8.52 -13.66 -13.03
N GLU A 255 -7.41 -12.93 -13.18
CA GLU A 255 -6.12 -13.50 -13.57
C GLU A 255 -5.35 -14.12 -12.40
N GLY A 256 -5.91 -14.13 -11.18
CA GLY A 256 -5.30 -14.75 -10.00
C GLY A 256 -4.07 -14.02 -9.45
N ARG A 257 -3.86 -12.74 -9.83
CA ARG A 257 -2.65 -11.97 -9.48
C ARG A 257 -2.60 -11.51 -8.03
N ILE A 258 -3.75 -11.49 -7.37
CA ILE A 258 -3.88 -11.02 -5.98
C ILE A 258 -3.46 -12.11 -5.00
N LEU A 259 -3.56 -13.39 -5.40
CA LEU A 259 -3.04 -14.49 -4.60
C LEU A 259 -1.52 -14.44 -4.58
N VAL A 260 -0.94 -14.27 -3.40
CA VAL A 260 0.52 -14.26 -3.23
C VAL A 260 1.03 -15.67 -2.95
N PRO A 261 2.26 -16.02 -3.38
CA PRO A 261 2.85 -17.34 -3.10
C PRO A 261 2.86 -17.68 -1.60
N GLU A 262 2.67 -18.97 -1.28
CA GLU A 262 2.72 -19.48 0.10
C GLU A 262 4.15 -19.60 0.64
N ASP A 263 5.12 -19.87 -0.24
CA ASP A 263 6.50 -20.08 0.16
C ASP A 263 7.21 -18.76 0.53
N ASN A 264 8.07 -18.82 1.55
CA ASN A 264 8.97 -17.75 1.96
C ASN A 264 8.23 -16.44 2.34
N ARG A 265 7.04 -16.57 2.93
CA ARG A 265 6.29 -15.44 3.49
C ARG A 265 7.01 -14.91 4.73
N MET A 266 6.93 -13.60 4.95
CA MET A 266 7.41 -12.94 6.17
C MET A 266 6.69 -13.47 7.41
N ASN A 267 5.48 -13.99 7.25
CA ASN A 267 4.72 -14.69 8.29
C ASN A 267 5.54 -15.82 8.94
N ASP A 268 6.25 -16.63 8.14
CA ASP A 268 7.07 -17.73 8.65
C ASP A 268 8.35 -17.24 9.32
N LYS A 269 8.90 -16.13 8.82
CA LYS A 269 10.11 -15.50 9.34
C LYS A 269 9.87 -14.75 10.66
N TYR A 270 8.67 -14.22 10.85
CA TYR A 270 8.26 -13.43 12.01
C TYR A 270 6.95 -13.97 12.61
N PRO A 271 6.96 -15.20 13.15
CA PRO A 271 5.75 -15.85 13.66
C PRO A 271 5.15 -15.16 14.90
N GLU A 272 5.88 -14.22 15.52
CA GLU A 272 5.39 -13.39 16.60
C GLU A 272 4.39 -12.30 16.16
N ILE A 273 4.31 -12.01 14.86
CA ILE A 273 3.33 -11.10 14.29
C ILE A 273 2.16 -11.95 13.80
N HIS A 274 0.99 -11.76 14.39
CA HIS A 274 -0.26 -12.40 13.99
C HIS A 274 -1.09 -11.40 13.19
N PRO A 275 -1.13 -11.49 11.85
CA PRO A 275 -1.98 -10.63 11.04
C PRO A 275 -3.45 -10.87 11.38
N VAL A 276 -4.26 -9.81 11.31
CA VAL A 276 -5.72 -9.88 11.46
C VAL A 276 -6.30 -10.70 10.31
N GLY A 277 -7.29 -11.54 10.59
CA GLY A 277 -8.03 -12.29 9.55
C GLY A 277 -9.16 -11.46 8.94
N ILE A 278 -9.59 -11.79 7.71
CA ILE A 278 -10.68 -11.05 7.05
C ILE A 278 -12.02 -11.14 7.82
N GLU A 279 -12.35 -12.32 8.36
CA GLU A 279 -13.57 -12.50 9.15
C GLU A 279 -13.51 -11.73 10.47
N GLU A 280 -12.36 -11.70 11.14
CA GLU A 280 -12.12 -10.91 12.35
C GLU A 280 -12.31 -9.42 12.06
N LEU A 281 -11.65 -8.90 11.01
CA LEU A 281 -11.76 -7.49 10.61
C LEU A 281 -13.20 -7.09 10.29
N LEU A 282 -13.91 -7.90 9.50
CA LEU A 282 -15.30 -7.63 9.15
C LEU A 282 -16.23 -7.69 10.37
N THR A 283 -16.02 -8.67 11.25
CA THR A 283 -16.81 -8.81 12.48
C THR A 283 -16.62 -7.60 13.38
N GLU A 284 -15.39 -7.16 13.63
CA GLU A 284 -15.11 -5.98 14.45
C GLU A 284 -15.67 -4.70 13.83
N ALA A 285 -15.57 -4.56 12.50
CA ALA A 285 -16.05 -3.39 11.79
C ALA A 285 -17.58 -3.25 11.82
N TRP A 286 -18.30 -4.34 11.55
CA TRP A 286 -19.72 -4.27 11.17
C TRP A 286 -20.70 -4.84 12.19
N THR A 287 -20.24 -5.55 13.23
CA THR A 287 -21.17 -6.09 14.24
C THR A 287 -21.93 -4.95 14.95
N GLY A 288 -23.26 -4.99 14.85
CA GLY A 288 -24.14 -4.00 15.48
C GLY A 288 -24.15 -2.63 14.80
N LYS A 289 -23.75 -2.55 13.53
CA LYS A 289 -23.81 -1.33 12.70
C LYS A 289 -25.07 -1.26 11.85
#